data_AF-A0ABD0JUQ8-F1
#
_entry.id   AF-A0ABD0JUQ8-F1
#
_cell.length_a   1.000
_cell.length_b   1.000
_cell.length_c   1.000
_cell.angle_alpha   90.00
_cell.angle_beta   90.00
_cell.angle_gamma   90.00
#
_symmetry.space_group_name_H-M   'P 1'
#
loop_
_entity.id
_entity.type
_entity.pdbx_description
1 polymer ?
#
loop_
_entity_poly.entity_id
_entity_poly.type
_entity_poly.pdbx_seq_one_letter_code
_entity_poly.pdbx_strand_id
1 'polypeptide(L)'
;MALTNSCTMHQRKPNWKKVKARMKVVAAVVIVIMLITPLRNSLVPFVYWDWPNVWNELHSVRLFWILLTDLFYYIDRTPYTGSCAHIHPHLEPLNKLHVERFVSYSEEDFYAAVERVKARYSQEDLWKLDHFKPSLTPEEQREMRYSLLTLTSALDLFNVTYFVACGTLIGAHRHHGFIPWDDDADILIKASEWELAREVLSCVPDFSLNMGRDYMWKFMWNKSKFWKWEDFIRFPFIDIFPYNEDDNHVWPLTIWMKWEVLWRKQDIFPPSRLPLEGYEVNVPHNPGRTLSNNFGDVRAVCASRKYKRKERQSFPHKERVMVPCSMLYGIYPFVFEKNVSGTERPVQQLRLGERVLSEYTPHTS
;
A
#
# COMPACT_ATOMS: atom_id res chain seq x y z
N MET A 1 -43.61 59.69 4.49
CA MET A 1 -44.27 58.43 4.07
C MET A 1 -43.19 57.52 3.52
N ALA A 2 -42.87 56.46 4.26
CA ALA A 2 -41.86 55.48 3.88
C ALA A 2 -42.43 54.51 2.84
N LEU A 3 -41.76 54.38 1.69
CA LEU A 3 -41.98 53.29 0.75
C LEU A 3 -41.03 52.15 1.11
N THR A 4 -41.57 51.12 1.75
CA THR A 4 -40.91 49.84 2.00
C THR A 4 -40.95 48.98 0.74
N ASN A 5 -39.89 49.03 -0.08
CA ASN A 5 -39.69 48.07 -1.16
C ASN A 5 -39.16 46.75 -0.59
N SER A 6 -40.10 45.83 -0.32
CA SER A 6 -39.83 44.42 -0.08
C SER A 6 -39.35 43.75 -1.38
N CYS A 7 -38.05 43.53 -1.51
CA CYS A 7 -37.48 42.73 -2.59
C CYS A 7 -37.70 41.25 -2.25
N THR A 8 -38.83 40.68 -2.69
CA THR A 8 -39.09 39.25 -2.57
C THR A 8 -38.27 38.50 -3.61
N MET A 9 -37.12 37.98 -3.19
CA MET A 9 -36.30 37.08 -3.99
C MET A 9 -37.05 35.74 -4.14
N HIS A 10 -37.87 35.61 -5.19
CA HIS A 10 -38.49 34.34 -5.55
C HIS A 10 -37.42 33.33 -5.96
N GLN A 11 -36.95 32.52 -5.01
CA GLN A 11 -36.17 31.32 -5.32
C GLN A 11 -37.06 30.36 -6.12
N ARG A 12 -36.88 30.33 -7.44
CA ARG A 12 -37.53 29.35 -8.32
C ARG A 12 -37.13 27.94 -7.86
N LYS A 13 -38.08 27.18 -7.31
CA LYS A 13 -37.87 25.78 -6.94
C LYS A 13 -37.42 24.98 -8.18
N PRO A 14 -36.35 24.18 -8.10
CA PRO A 14 -35.85 23.44 -9.25
C PRO A 14 -36.89 22.46 -9.78
N ASN A 15 -37.05 22.43 -11.11
CA ASN A 15 -37.93 21.46 -11.77
C ASN A 15 -37.25 20.09 -11.80
N TRP A 16 -37.51 19.29 -10.76
CA TRP A 16 -36.93 17.97 -10.56
C TRP A 16 -37.14 17.00 -11.73
N LYS A 17 -38.22 17.13 -12.51
CA LYS A 17 -38.41 16.31 -13.72
C LYS A 17 -37.38 16.65 -14.81
N LYS A 18 -37.14 17.95 -15.05
CA LYS A 18 -36.11 18.40 -16.00
C LYS A 18 -34.70 18.05 -15.54
N VAL A 19 -34.42 18.17 -14.23
CA VAL A 19 -33.12 17.78 -13.66
C VAL A 19 -32.88 16.28 -13.85
N LYS A 20 -33.84 15.42 -13.49
CA LYS A 20 -33.72 13.96 -13.68
C LYS A 20 -33.50 13.58 -15.15
N ALA A 21 -34.22 14.21 -16.08
CA ALA A 21 -34.04 13.96 -17.52
C ALA A 21 -32.63 14.34 -17.99
N ARG A 22 -32.11 15.50 -17.58
CA ARG A 22 -30.74 15.91 -17.87
C ARG A 22 -29.72 14.93 -17.29
N MET A 23 -29.89 14.50 -16.04
CA MET A 23 -28.98 13.53 -15.42
C MET A 23 -28.96 12.19 -16.18
N LYS A 24 -30.10 11.71 -16.68
CA LYS A 24 -30.14 10.50 -17.52
C LYS A 24 -29.35 10.66 -18.82
N VAL A 25 -29.49 11.81 -19.49
CA VAL A 25 -28.72 12.10 -20.71
C VAL A 25 -27.22 12.16 -20.41
N VAL A 26 -26.82 12.86 -19.34
CA VAL A 26 -25.41 12.91 -18.90
C VAL A 26 -24.88 11.51 -18.60
N ALA A 27 -25.63 10.69 -17.86
CA ALA A 27 -25.24 9.31 -17.56
C ALA A 27 -25.08 8.46 -18.83
N ALA A 28 -26.00 8.57 -19.79
CA ALA A 28 -25.90 7.87 -21.06
C ALA A 28 -24.65 8.29 -21.86
N VAL A 29 -24.34 9.59 -21.93
CA VAL A 29 -23.13 10.09 -22.59
C VAL A 29 -21.87 9.56 -21.90
N VAL A 30 -21.81 9.58 -20.57
CA VAL A 30 -20.67 9.02 -19.82
C VAL A 30 -20.51 7.54 -20.09
N ILE A 31 -21.59 6.76 -20.14
CA ILE A 31 -21.54 5.33 -20.47
C ILE A 31 -20.96 5.13 -21.88
N VAL A 32 -21.41 5.89 -22.88
CA VAL A 32 -20.89 5.81 -24.24
C VAL A 32 -19.39 6.13 -24.28
N ILE A 33 -18.96 7.20 -23.59
CA ILE A 33 -17.54 7.57 -23.48
C ILE A 33 -16.73 6.43 -22.86
N MET A 34 -17.22 5.83 -21.77
CA MET A 34 -16.52 4.76 -21.08
C MET A 34 -16.44 3.47 -21.89
N LEU A 35 -17.45 3.15 -22.71
CA LEU A 35 -17.50 1.94 -23.53
C LEU A 35 -16.61 2.00 -24.79
N ILE A 36 -16.39 3.18 -25.35
CA ILE A 36 -15.55 3.36 -26.54
C ILE A 36 -14.12 3.64 -26.09
N THR A 37 -13.24 2.63 -26.14
CA THR A 37 -11.86 2.73 -25.61
C THR A 37 -11.06 3.95 -26.09
N PRO A 38 -11.02 4.29 -27.39
CA PRO A 38 -10.33 5.51 -27.83
C PRO A 38 -10.91 6.80 -27.22
N LEU A 39 -12.24 6.87 -27.09
CA LEU A 39 -12.94 8.02 -26.52
C LEU A 39 -12.70 8.12 -25.01
N ARG A 40 -12.78 7.00 -24.29
CA ARG A 40 -12.43 6.88 -22.87
C ARG A 40 -11.02 7.40 -22.61
N ASN A 41 -10.03 6.88 -23.33
CA ASN A 41 -8.63 7.23 -23.14
C ASN A 41 -8.33 8.69 -23.52
N SER A 42 -9.13 9.29 -24.41
CA SER A 42 -8.95 10.67 -24.84
C SER A 42 -9.69 11.69 -23.96
N LEU A 43 -10.71 11.29 -23.21
CA LEU A 43 -11.55 12.25 -22.44
C LEU A 43 -11.46 12.05 -20.93
N VAL A 44 -11.37 10.82 -20.46
CA VAL A 44 -11.48 10.50 -19.03
C VAL A 44 -10.23 10.92 -18.25
N PRO A 45 -9.00 10.69 -18.71
CA PRO A 45 -7.80 11.14 -17.99
C PRO A 45 -7.72 12.66 -17.81
N PHE A 46 -8.31 13.45 -18.71
CA PHE A 46 -8.38 14.91 -18.57
C PHE A 46 -9.34 15.38 -17.46
N VAL A 47 -10.33 14.55 -17.14
CA VAL A 47 -11.32 14.84 -16.09
C VAL A 47 -10.89 14.26 -14.75
N TYR A 48 -10.23 13.10 -14.76
CA TYR A 48 -9.77 12.38 -13.58
C TYR A 48 -8.26 12.33 -13.56
N TRP A 49 -7.64 13.26 -12.82
CA TRP A 49 -6.18 13.41 -12.76
C TRP A 49 -5.45 12.17 -12.20
N ASP A 50 -6.13 11.34 -11.41
CA ASP A 50 -5.62 10.08 -10.82
C ASP A 50 -5.85 8.84 -11.73
N TRP A 51 -6.13 9.01 -13.02
CA TRP A 51 -6.40 7.90 -13.94
C TRP A 51 -5.16 7.01 -14.19
N PRO A 52 -5.14 5.71 -13.81
CA PRO A 52 -3.97 4.87 -13.94
C PRO A 52 -3.64 4.58 -15.40
N ASN A 53 -2.38 4.75 -15.76
CA ASN A 53 -1.93 4.57 -17.15
C ASN A 53 -2.24 3.17 -17.70
N VAL A 54 -2.09 2.12 -16.86
CA VAL A 54 -2.38 0.74 -17.24
C VAL A 54 -3.85 0.52 -17.64
N TRP A 55 -4.77 1.36 -17.17
CA TRP A 55 -6.18 1.26 -17.56
C TRP A 55 -6.39 1.66 -19.02
N ASN A 56 -5.54 2.52 -19.57
CA ASN A 56 -5.60 2.92 -20.99
C ASN A 56 -5.32 1.75 -21.93
N GLU A 57 -4.56 0.75 -21.48
CA GLU A 57 -4.17 -0.42 -22.26
C GLU A 57 -5.30 -1.45 -22.37
N LEU A 58 -6.28 -1.39 -21.46
CA LEU A 58 -7.36 -2.36 -21.36
C LEU A 58 -8.56 -1.95 -22.21
N HIS A 59 -9.10 -2.89 -22.99
CA HIS A 59 -10.40 -2.70 -23.61
C HIS A 59 -11.48 -2.38 -22.57
N SER A 60 -12.40 -1.48 -22.90
CA SER A 60 -13.40 -0.95 -21.96
C SER A 60 -14.26 -2.03 -21.30
N VAL A 61 -14.70 -3.03 -22.06
CA VAL A 61 -15.47 -4.16 -21.52
C VAL A 61 -14.65 -4.95 -20.51
N ARG A 62 -13.36 -5.14 -20.76
CA ARG A 62 -12.46 -5.88 -19.86
C ARG A 62 -12.22 -5.09 -18.57
N LEU A 63 -11.92 -3.80 -18.67
CA LEU A 63 -11.77 -2.95 -17.49
C LEU A 63 -13.03 -2.96 -16.64
N PHE A 64 -14.20 -2.81 -17.26
CA PHE A 64 -15.48 -2.87 -16.56
C PHE A 64 -15.69 -4.23 -15.87
N TRP A 65 -15.36 -5.34 -16.55
CA TRP A 65 -15.42 -6.67 -15.96
C TRP A 65 -14.51 -6.77 -14.73
N ILE A 66 -13.23 -6.38 -14.84
CA ILE A 66 -12.27 -6.34 -13.71
C ILE A 66 -12.84 -5.54 -12.53
N LEU A 67 -13.41 -4.37 -12.80
CA LEU A 67 -14.00 -3.51 -11.76
C LEU A 67 -15.20 -4.14 -11.05
N LEU A 68 -15.92 -5.06 -11.68
CA LEU A 68 -17.07 -5.76 -11.10
C LEU A 68 -16.75 -7.16 -10.54
N THR A 69 -15.53 -7.68 -10.74
CA THR A 69 -15.19 -9.08 -10.35
C THR A 69 -15.49 -9.42 -8.90
N ASP A 70 -15.41 -8.47 -7.99
CA ASP A 70 -15.67 -8.64 -6.55
C ASP A 70 -17.14 -8.93 -6.22
N LEU A 71 -18.07 -8.55 -7.09
CA LEU A 71 -19.50 -8.89 -6.97
C LEU A 71 -19.76 -10.39 -7.21
N PHE A 72 -18.83 -11.06 -7.90
CA PHE A 72 -18.98 -12.45 -8.33
C PHE A 72 -18.02 -13.40 -7.62
N TYR A 73 -17.16 -12.89 -6.74
CA TYR A 73 -16.21 -13.70 -6.00
C TYR A 73 -16.69 -13.89 -4.56
N TYR A 74 -16.71 -15.14 -4.07
CA TYR A 74 -17.07 -15.44 -2.69
C TYR A 74 -15.82 -15.71 -1.86
N ILE A 75 -15.73 -15.05 -0.71
CA ILE A 75 -14.77 -15.32 0.35
C ILE A 75 -15.55 -15.32 1.65
N ASP A 76 -15.40 -16.37 2.46
CA ASP A 76 -15.93 -16.38 3.82
C ASP A 76 -15.22 -15.31 4.65
N ARG A 77 -15.99 -14.61 5.46
CA ARG A 77 -15.60 -13.40 6.19
C ARG A 77 -15.48 -13.65 7.69
N THR A 78 -15.43 -14.91 8.07
CA THR A 78 -15.25 -15.35 9.44
C THR A 78 -13.87 -16.00 9.59
N PRO A 79 -13.11 -15.67 10.64
CA PRO A 79 -11.89 -16.39 10.95
C PRO A 79 -12.17 -17.88 11.11
N TYR A 80 -11.17 -18.70 10.80
CA TYR A 80 -11.29 -20.14 10.95
C TYR A 80 -11.42 -20.52 12.43
N THR A 81 -12.41 -21.35 12.76
CA THR A 81 -12.74 -21.79 14.13
C THR A 81 -12.49 -23.28 14.36
N GLY A 82 -11.90 -23.98 13.37
CA GLY A 82 -11.58 -25.39 13.46
C GLY A 82 -10.29 -25.68 14.23
N SER A 83 -9.76 -26.89 14.08
CA SER A 83 -8.58 -27.32 14.84
C SER A 83 -7.27 -26.86 14.20
N CYS A 84 -6.49 -26.10 14.96
CA CYS A 84 -5.14 -25.68 14.58
C CYS A 84 -4.04 -26.73 14.85
N ALA A 85 -4.40 -27.95 15.27
CA ALA A 85 -3.44 -28.96 15.70
C ALA A 85 -2.45 -29.38 14.59
N HIS A 86 -2.86 -29.34 13.33
CA HIS A 86 -2.00 -29.65 12.20
C HIS A 86 -1.22 -28.43 11.68
N ILE A 87 -1.58 -27.21 12.11
CA ILE A 87 -0.90 -25.97 11.71
C ILE A 87 0.24 -25.65 12.69
N HIS A 88 -0.02 -25.73 14.00
CA HIS A 88 0.90 -25.27 15.03
C HIS A 88 2.32 -25.87 14.96
N PRO A 89 2.53 -27.18 14.68
CA PRO A 89 3.88 -27.74 14.58
C PRO A 89 4.73 -27.08 13.49
N HIS A 90 4.10 -26.62 12.40
CA HIS A 90 4.81 -25.94 11.32
C HIS A 90 5.17 -24.49 11.68
N LEU A 91 4.46 -23.87 12.63
CA LEU A 91 4.68 -22.50 13.07
C LEU A 91 5.79 -22.36 14.14
N GLU A 92 6.35 -23.45 14.65
CA GLU A 92 7.45 -23.42 15.64
C GLU A 92 8.63 -22.50 15.26
N PRO A 93 9.06 -22.39 13.98
CA PRO A 93 10.14 -21.47 13.60
C PRO A 93 9.85 -20.00 13.93
N LEU A 94 8.58 -19.58 14.03
CA LEU A 94 8.20 -18.20 14.32
C LEU A 94 8.61 -17.76 15.73
N ASN A 95 8.81 -18.70 16.66
CA ASN A 95 9.27 -18.41 18.03
C ASN A 95 10.69 -17.80 18.09
N LYS A 96 11.43 -17.81 16.97
CA LYS A 96 12.78 -17.24 16.86
C LYS A 96 12.78 -15.75 16.47
N LEU A 97 11.61 -15.18 16.15
CA LEU A 97 11.48 -13.77 15.81
C LEU A 97 11.60 -12.92 17.09
N HIS A 98 12.62 -12.05 17.15
CA HIS A 98 12.89 -11.20 18.31
C HIS A 98 12.54 -9.74 18.03
N VAL A 99 11.47 -9.26 18.66
CA VAL A 99 10.90 -7.91 18.49
C VAL A 99 11.89 -6.82 18.88
N GLU A 100 12.77 -7.08 19.85
CA GLU A 100 13.68 -6.07 20.39
C GLU A 100 14.82 -5.70 19.44
N ARG A 101 15.07 -6.50 18.39
CA ARG A 101 16.19 -6.31 17.47
C ARG A 101 15.88 -5.40 16.29
N PHE A 102 14.63 -4.98 16.11
CA PHE A 102 14.24 -4.14 14.98
C PHE A 102 14.66 -2.67 15.18
N VAL A 103 15.30 -2.09 14.17
CA VAL A 103 15.79 -0.70 14.18
C VAL A 103 14.61 0.25 14.03
N SER A 104 14.25 1.00 15.06
CA SER A 104 13.16 1.99 14.98
C SER A 104 13.68 3.43 14.83
N TYR A 105 12.83 4.30 14.30
CA TYR A 105 13.11 5.73 14.14
C TYR A 105 12.26 6.54 15.12
N SER A 106 12.87 7.30 16.02
CA SER A 106 12.11 8.24 16.86
C SER A 106 12.02 9.63 16.21
N GLU A 107 11.07 10.45 16.66
CA GLU A 107 11.02 11.85 16.23
C GLU A 107 12.29 12.61 16.63
N GLU A 108 12.86 12.31 17.80
CA GLU A 108 14.12 12.88 18.26
C GLU A 108 15.29 12.51 17.34
N ASP A 109 15.40 11.25 16.95
CA ASP A 109 16.41 10.79 16.00
C ASP A 109 16.29 11.50 14.64
N PHE A 110 15.04 11.67 14.18
CA PHE A 110 14.73 12.40 12.96
C PHE A 110 15.18 13.86 13.05
N TYR A 111 14.79 14.59 14.09
CA TYR A 111 15.19 15.99 14.24
C TYR A 111 16.70 16.13 14.43
N ALA A 112 17.35 15.23 15.17
CA ALA A 112 18.81 15.18 15.26
C ALA A 112 19.48 14.96 13.90
N ALA A 113 18.87 14.17 13.01
CA ALA A 113 19.36 13.98 11.65
C ALA A 113 19.14 15.19 10.75
N VAL A 114 17.96 15.82 10.82
CA VAL A 114 17.65 17.06 10.11
C VAL A 114 18.64 18.15 10.51
N GLU A 115 18.95 18.28 11.81
CA GLU A 115 19.92 19.25 12.32
C GLU A 115 21.32 19.08 11.71
N ARG A 116 21.76 17.84 11.45
CA ARG A 116 23.06 17.57 10.79
C ARG A 116 23.10 18.01 9.33
N VAL A 117 21.95 18.06 8.65
CA VAL A 117 21.87 18.38 7.22
C VAL A 117 21.29 19.76 6.93
N LYS A 118 20.75 20.46 7.93
CA LYS A 118 19.98 21.70 7.75
C LYS A 118 20.71 22.80 7.01
N ALA A 119 22.03 22.89 7.15
CA ALA A 119 22.85 23.90 6.49
C ALA A 119 22.82 23.81 4.95
N ARG A 120 22.34 22.70 4.38
CA ARG A 120 22.23 22.47 2.93
C ARG A 120 20.89 22.92 2.35
N TYR A 121 19.92 23.27 3.19
CA TYR A 121 18.52 23.40 2.80
C TYR A 121 17.94 24.76 3.20
N SER A 122 17.01 25.25 2.38
CA SER A 122 16.25 26.45 2.69
C SER A 122 15.22 26.20 3.81
N GLN A 123 14.64 27.27 4.36
CA GLN A 123 13.55 27.12 5.33
C GLN A 123 12.33 26.40 4.75
N GLU A 124 12.06 26.59 3.45
CA GLU A 124 10.98 25.89 2.74
C GLU A 124 11.26 24.38 2.65
N ASP A 125 12.50 24.01 2.32
CA ASP A 125 12.92 22.62 2.25
C ASP A 125 12.87 21.93 3.62
N LEU A 126 13.24 22.63 4.68
CA LEU A 126 13.11 22.13 6.05
C LEU A 126 11.65 21.90 6.45
N TRP A 127 10.74 22.81 6.05
CA TRP A 127 9.30 22.62 6.23
C TRP A 127 8.79 21.39 5.46
N LYS A 128 9.27 21.17 4.23
CA LYS A 128 8.96 19.96 3.46
C LYS A 128 9.46 18.70 4.16
N LEU A 129 10.69 18.72 4.67
CA LEU A 129 11.29 17.58 5.39
C LEU A 129 10.50 17.17 6.62
N ASP A 130 9.88 18.11 7.35
CA ASP A 130 9.05 17.78 8.53
C ASP A 130 7.88 16.81 8.22
N HIS A 131 7.43 16.74 6.97
CA HIS A 131 6.39 15.80 6.53
C HIS A 131 6.86 14.35 6.46
N PHE A 132 8.18 14.12 6.58
CA PHE A 132 8.86 12.82 6.50
C PHE A 132 9.33 12.32 7.88
N LYS A 133 8.87 12.93 8.97
CA LYS A 133 9.10 12.39 10.32
C LYS A 133 8.40 11.04 10.53
N PRO A 134 8.92 10.19 11.44
CA PRO A 134 8.30 8.91 11.74
C PRO A 134 6.83 9.07 12.12
N SER A 135 6.00 8.18 11.61
CA SER A 135 4.55 8.19 11.81
C SER A 135 4.12 7.37 13.02
N LEU A 136 4.93 6.37 13.36
CA LEU A 136 4.72 5.41 14.42
C LEU A 136 5.76 5.63 15.51
N THR A 137 5.36 5.38 16.75
CA THR A 137 6.33 5.29 17.86
C THR A 137 7.31 4.13 17.65
N PRO A 138 8.50 4.15 18.28
CA PRO A 138 9.43 3.03 18.17
C PRO A 138 8.87 1.68 18.60
N GLU A 139 7.93 1.67 19.55
CA GLU A 139 7.18 0.48 19.96
C GLU A 139 6.26 0.00 18.83
N GLU A 140 5.39 0.87 18.31
CA GLU A 140 4.48 0.54 17.21
C GLU A 140 5.24 0.08 15.95
N GLN A 141 6.39 0.66 15.61
CA GLN A 141 7.23 0.18 14.51
C GLN A 141 7.69 -1.28 14.71
N ARG A 142 8.08 -1.64 15.94
CA ARG A 142 8.48 -3.01 16.28
C ARG A 142 7.29 -3.97 16.21
N GLU A 143 6.11 -3.55 16.68
CA GLU A 143 4.87 -4.34 16.58
C GLU A 143 4.45 -4.58 15.13
N MET A 144 4.50 -3.55 14.28
CA MET A 144 4.17 -3.65 12.86
C MET A 144 5.12 -4.62 12.13
N ARG A 145 6.42 -4.50 12.38
CA ARG A 145 7.42 -5.42 11.82
C ARG A 145 7.21 -6.85 12.25
N TYR A 146 7.03 -7.06 13.55
CA TYR A 146 6.77 -8.38 14.10
C TYR A 146 5.52 -9.00 13.46
N SER A 147 4.45 -8.20 13.30
CA SER A 147 3.21 -8.63 12.68
C SER A 147 3.40 -9.01 11.21
N LEU A 148 4.08 -8.19 10.41
CA LEU A 148 4.32 -8.49 8.99
C LEU A 148 5.20 -9.74 8.83
N LEU A 149 6.27 -9.86 9.61
CA LEU A 149 7.20 -10.99 9.52
C LEU A 149 6.55 -12.30 9.97
N THR A 150 5.77 -12.26 11.04
CA THR A 150 5.00 -13.43 11.50
C THR A 150 4.02 -13.87 10.42
N LEU A 151 3.27 -12.92 9.86
CA LEU A 151 2.31 -13.19 8.79
C LEU A 151 3.01 -13.82 7.58
N THR A 152 4.01 -13.13 7.02
CA THR A 152 4.66 -13.53 5.76
C THR A 152 5.38 -14.86 5.91
N SER A 153 6.03 -15.09 7.05
CA SER A 153 6.65 -16.38 7.37
C SER A 153 5.61 -17.50 7.51
N ALA A 154 4.46 -17.24 8.13
CA ALA A 154 3.38 -18.23 8.20
C ALA A 154 2.85 -18.58 6.81
N LEU A 155 2.65 -17.60 5.92
CA LEU A 155 2.25 -17.86 4.54
C LEU A 155 3.31 -18.65 3.77
N ASP A 156 4.59 -18.31 3.91
CA ASP A 156 5.71 -19.03 3.29
C ASP A 156 5.77 -20.50 3.75
N LEU A 157 5.59 -20.77 5.05
CA LEU A 157 5.60 -22.13 5.61
C LEU A 157 4.50 -23.05 5.05
N PHE A 158 3.41 -22.47 4.56
CA PHE A 158 2.28 -23.18 3.97
C PHE A 158 2.18 -23.01 2.44
N ASN A 159 3.22 -22.43 1.81
CA ASN A 159 3.27 -22.15 0.37
C ASN A 159 2.05 -21.35 -0.14
N VAL A 160 1.54 -20.43 0.66
CA VAL A 160 0.50 -19.49 0.22
C VAL A 160 1.15 -18.35 -0.56
N THR A 161 0.70 -18.12 -1.78
CA THR A 161 1.24 -17.10 -2.65
C THR A 161 0.81 -15.71 -2.17
N TYR A 162 1.79 -14.89 -1.81
CA TYR A 162 1.57 -13.49 -1.43
C TYR A 162 2.62 -12.56 -2.06
N PHE A 163 2.31 -11.27 -2.04
CA PHE A 163 3.25 -10.19 -2.39
C PHE A 163 3.10 -9.05 -1.40
N VAL A 164 4.20 -8.44 -0.95
CA VAL A 164 4.08 -7.11 -0.35
C VAL A 164 3.66 -6.09 -1.42
N ALA A 165 2.85 -5.09 -1.04
CA ALA A 165 2.24 -4.16 -1.98
C ALA A 165 2.35 -2.70 -1.52
N CYS A 166 1.99 -1.77 -2.40
CA CYS A 166 1.92 -0.34 -2.14
C CYS A 166 3.13 0.21 -1.34
N GLY A 167 2.89 0.86 -0.20
CA GLY A 167 3.93 1.45 0.65
C GLY A 167 4.96 0.41 1.12
N THR A 168 4.51 -0.79 1.48
CA THR A 168 5.37 -1.92 1.88
C THR A 168 6.33 -2.33 0.76
N LEU A 169 5.85 -2.41 -0.49
CA LEU A 169 6.69 -2.77 -1.64
C LEU A 169 7.70 -1.66 -1.97
N ILE A 170 7.29 -0.39 -1.88
CA ILE A 170 8.21 0.75 -1.99
C ILE A 170 9.29 0.65 -0.91
N GLY A 171 8.89 0.33 0.32
CA GLY A 171 9.77 0.08 1.45
C GLY A 171 10.84 -0.97 1.14
N ALA A 172 10.42 -2.19 0.79
CA ALA A 172 11.34 -3.27 0.45
C ALA A 172 12.32 -2.86 -0.66
N HIS A 173 11.82 -2.19 -1.70
CA HIS A 173 12.61 -1.80 -2.86
C HIS A 173 13.58 -0.61 -2.62
N ARG A 174 13.24 0.29 -1.70
CA ARG A 174 13.94 1.57 -1.50
C ARG A 174 14.72 1.64 -0.19
N HIS A 175 14.30 0.90 0.83
CA HIS A 175 14.83 0.99 2.19
C HIS A 175 15.32 -0.35 2.74
N HIS A 176 15.13 -1.47 2.02
CA HIS A 176 15.28 -2.82 2.59
C HIS A 176 14.51 -2.98 3.92
N GLY A 177 13.38 -2.28 4.04
CA GLY A 177 12.61 -2.13 5.27
C GLY A 177 11.34 -1.33 5.03
N PHE A 178 10.71 -0.82 6.08
CA PHE A 178 9.53 0.03 5.90
C PHE A 178 9.90 1.44 5.42
N ILE A 179 8.94 2.15 4.84
CA ILE A 179 9.06 3.60 4.68
C ILE A 179 8.96 4.23 6.09
N PRO A 180 9.96 4.99 6.56
CA PRO A 180 10.01 5.43 7.96
C PRO A 180 8.83 6.31 8.41
N TRP A 181 8.20 7.03 7.47
CA TRP A 181 7.07 7.92 7.70
C TRP A 181 5.72 7.31 7.29
N ASP A 182 5.65 6.00 7.06
CA ASP A 182 4.43 5.27 6.69
C ASP A 182 3.86 4.52 7.89
N ASP A 183 2.54 4.45 8.03
CA ASP A 183 1.88 3.96 9.26
C ASP A 183 1.00 2.72 9.07
N ASP A 184 1.10 2.08 7.90
CA ASP A 184 0.50 0.80 7.60
C ASP A 184 1.41 -0.09 6.76
N ALA A 185 0.94 -1.32 6.55
CA ALA A 185 1.62 -2.33 5.78
C ALA A 185 0.58 -3.14 5.00
N ASP A 186 0.73 -3.18 3.68
CA ASP A 186 -0.15 -3.89 2.78
C ASP A 186 0.51 -5.14 2.18
N ILE A 187 -0.27 -6.21 2.07
CA ILE A 187 0.08 -7.39 1.27
C ILE A 187 -1.10 -7.80 0.37
N LEU A 188 -0.78 -8.48 -0.73
CA LEU A 188 -1.73 -9.19 -1.55
C LEU A 188 -1.61 -10.70 -1.30
N ILE A 189 -2.73 -11.42 -1.19
CA ILE A 189 -2.76 -12.90 -1.15
C ILE A 189 -3.57 -13.46 -2.31
N LYS A 190 -3.22 -14.62 -2.85
CA LYS A 190 -3.95 -15.18 -3.99
C LYS A 190 -5.37 -15.54 -3.57
N ALA A 191 -6.37 -14.95 -4.22
CA ALA A 191 -7.77 -15.14 -3.86
C ALA A 191 -8.22 -16.59 -4.05
N SER A 192 -7.59 -17.39 -4.90
CA SER A 192 -7.90 -18.83 -5.04
C SER A 192 -7.39 -19.68 -3.87
N GLU A 193 -6.49 -19.14 -3.03
CA GLU A 193 -5.85 -19.80 -1.88
C GLU A 193 -6.40 -19.27 -0.55
N TRP A 194 -7.50 -18.50 -0.60
CA TRP A 194 -8.04 -17.77 0.54
C TRP A 194 -8.42 -18.67 1.73
N GLU A 195 -8.89 -19.91 1.47
CA GLU A 195 -9.28 -20.85 2.52
C GLU A 195 -8.08 -21.27 3.38
N LEU A 196 -6.98 -21.65 2.71
CA LEU A 196 -5.73 -22.02 3.36
C LEU A 196 -5.12 -20.80 4.07
N ALA A 197 -5.09 -19.64 3.40
CA ALA A 197 -4.60 -18.40 4.01
C ALA A 197 -5.39 -18.05 5.28
N ARG A 198 -6.73 -18.17 5.23
CA ARG A 198 -7.60 -17.94 6.39
C ARG A 198 -7.28 -18.92 7.52
N GLU A 199 -7.19 -20.21 7.23
CA GLU A 199 -6.89 -21.25 8.23
C GLU A 199 -5.54 -21.00 8.90
N VAL A 200 -4.48 -20.84 8.11
CA VAL A 200 -3.12 -20.56 8.59
C VAL A 200 -3.09 -19.32 9.46
N LEU A 201 -3.62 -18.19 8.97
CA LEU A 201 -3.55 -16.91 9.68
C LEU A 201 -4.43 -16.86 10.93
N SER A 202 -5.55 -17.58 10.96
CA SER A 202 -6.38 -17.68 12.17
C SER A 202 -5.73 -18.56 13.25
N CYS A 203 -4.85 -19.47 12.84
CA CYS A 203 -4.13 -20.40 13.72
C CYS A 203 -2.76 -19.88 14.19
N VAL A 204 -2.37 -18.64 13.86
CA VAL A 204 -1.13 -18.06 14.36
C VAL A 204 -1.31 -17.68 15.85
N PRO A 205 -0.51 -18.23 16.78
CA PRO A 205 -0.60 -17.92 18.20
C PRO A 205 -0.38 -16.43 18.49
N ASP A 206 -1.10 -15.87 19.46
CA ASP A 206 -1.04 -14.45 19.86
C ASP A 206 -1.48 -13.43 18.80
N PHE A 207 -2.02 -13.86 17.66
CA PHE A 207 -2.56 -12.98 16.64
C PHE A 207 -4.07 -13.15 16.47
N SER A 208 -4.70 -12.12 15.92
CA SER A 208 -6.10 -12.11 15.54
C SER A 208 -6.24 -11.72 14.07
N LEU A 209 -7.15 -12.40 13.37
CA LEU A 209 -7.54 -12.07 12.01
C LEU A 209 -8.95 -11.45 12.02
N ASN A 210 -9.10 -10.28 11.40
CA ASN A 210 -10.39 -9.67 11.13
C ASN A 210 -10.62 -9.65 9.62
N MET A 211 -11.70 -10.27 9.12
CA MET A 211 -11.97 -10.37 7.69
C MET A 211 -13.12 -9.42 7.31
N GLY A 212 -12.76 -8.18 7.00
CA GLY A 212 -13.71 -7.11 6.68
C GLY A 212 -14.65 -7.45 5.51
N ARG A 213 -15.80 -6.76 5.45
CA ARG A 213 -16.82 -6.98 4.39
C ARG A 213 -16.39 -6.49 3.00
N ASP A 214 -15.31 -5.73 2.93
CA ASP A 214 -14.75 -5.05 1.77
C ASP A 214 -13.50 -5.78 1.20
N TYR A 215 -13.32 -7.05 1.55
CA TYR A 215 -12.15 -7.86 1.21
C TYR A 215 -10.82 -7.32 1.76
N MET A 216 -10.88 -6.43 2.74
CA MET A 216 -9.72 -5.92 3.46
C MET A 216 -9.61 -6.66 4.79
N TRP A 217 -8.71 -7.64 4.88
CA TRP A 217 -8.48 -8.32 6.15
C TRP A 217 -7.41 -7.60 6.95
N LYS A 218 -7.47 -7.75 8.27
CA LYS A 218 -6.54 -7.14 9.21
C LYS A 218 -5.93 -8.24 10.07
N PHE A 219 -4.61 -8.33 10.05
CA PHE A 219 -3.85 -9.22 10.91
C PHE A 219 -3.19 -8.40 12.01
N MET A 220 -3.47 -8.77 13.26
CA MET A 220 -3.26 -7.92 14.42
C MET A 220 -2.60 -8.71 15.54
N TRP A 221 -1.58 -8.13 16.18
CA TRP A 221 -1.02 -8.71 17.37
C TRP A 221 -1.94 -8.49 18.57
N ASN A 222 -2.24 -9.54 19.35
CA ASN A 222 -3.18 -9.46 20.46
C ASN A 222 -2.69 -8.56 21.60
N LYS A 223 -1.37 -8.29 21.67
CA LYS A 223 -0.77 -7.38 22.66
C LYS A 223 -0.85 -5.91 22.25
N SER A 224 -1.05 -5.61 20.97
CA SER A 224 -1.19 -4.25 20.47
C SER A 224 -2.43 -3.56 21.07
N LYS A 225 -2.37 -2.23 21.17
CA LYS A 225 -3.45 -1.43 21.75
C LYS A 225 -4.68 -1.45 20.84
N PHE A 226 -5.86 -1.39 21.45
CA PHE A 226 -7.08 -1.17 20.69
C PHE A 226 -7.00 0.13 19.89
N TRP A 227 -7.48 0.08 18.66
CA TRP A 227 -7.34 1.17 17.74
C TRP A 227 -8.40 2.23 18.04
N LYS A 228 -7.97 3.31 18.70
CA LYS A 228 -8.82 4.43 19.14
C LYS A 228 -9.94 3.97 20.08
N TRP A 229 -11.19 4.04 19.62
CA TRP A 229 -12.40 3.77 20.39
C TRP A 229 -13.03 2.41 20.02
N GLU A 230 -12.34 1.62 19.20
CA GLU A 230 -12.82 0.28 18.83
C GLU A 230 -12.48 -0.75 19.90
N ASP A 231 -13.28 -1.80 19.97
CA ASP A 231 -13.14 -2.91 20.90
C ASP A 231 -12.73 -4.22 20.19
N PHE A 232 -12.45 -4.17 18.89
CA PHE A 232 -12.09 -5.35 18.09
C PHE A 232 -10.86 -5.19 17.20
N ILE A 233 -10.56 -3.98 16.67
CA ILE A 233 -9.31 -3.76 15.91
C ILE A 233 -8.22 -3.27 16.85
N ARG A 234 -7.01 -3.81 16.68
CA ARG A 234 -5.79 -3.38 17.38
C ARG A 234 -4.80 -2.80 16.38
N PHE A 235 -4.06 -1.77 16.80
CA PHE A 235 -3.12 -1.05 15.96
C PHE A 235 -1.70 -1.12 16.56
N PRO A 236 -0.66 -1.31 15.74
CA PRO A 236 -0.68 -1.44 14.28
C PRO A 236 -1.22 -2.79 13.78
N PHE A 237 -1.67 -2.82 12.53
CA PHE A 237 -2.17 -4.03 11.86
C PHE A 237 -1.63 -4.11 10.44
N ILE A 238 -1.61 -5.32 9.89
CA ILE A 238 -1.27 -5.56 8.48
C ILE A 238 -2.57 -5.69 7.69
N ASP A 239 -2.69 -4.91 6.63
CA ASP A 239 -3.78 -5.00 5.67
C ASP A 239 -3.50 -6.08 4.62
N ILE A 240 -4.45 -6.99 4.45
CA ILE A 240 -4.36 -8.11 3.53
C ILE A 240 -5.47 -7.99 2.50
N PHE A 241 -5.10 -8.00 1.23
CA PHE A 241 -6.04 -7.91 0.12
C PHE A 241 -5.96 -9.17 -0.75
N PRO A 242 -7.03 -9.98 -0.81
CA PRO A 242 -7.12 -11.05 -1.78
C PRO A 242 -7.07 -10.49 -3.22
N TYR A 243 -6.20 -11.04 -4.06
CA TYR A 243 -6.07 -10.68 -5.47
C TYR A 243 -6.55 -11.79 -6.40
N ASN A 244 -7.18 -11.40 -7.48
CA ASN A 244 -7.50 -12.27 -8.61
C ASN A 244 -6.56 -11.98 -9.78
N GLU A 245 -6.51 -12.90 -10.73
CA GLU A 245 -5.67 -12.79 -11.91
C GLU A 245 -6.34 -13.41 -13.14
N ASP A 246 -5.92 -12.96 -14.32
CA ASP A 246 -6.15 -13.64 -15.59
C ASP A 246 -4.81 -13.96 -16.28
N ASP A 247 -4.80 -14.20 -17.58
CA ASP A 247 -3.57 -14.48 -18.32
C ASP A 247 -2.61 -13.29 -18.41
N ASN A 248 -3.08 -12.07 -18.18
CA ASN A 248 -2.29 -10.85 -18.41
C ASN A 248 -2.21 -9.91 -17.20
N HIS A 249 -3.17 -9.91 -16.27
CA HIS A 249 -3.21 -8.95 -15.16
C HIS A 249 -3.53 -9.59 -13.81
N VAL A 250 -3.13 -8.86 -12.77
CA VAL A 250 -3.36 -9.14 -11.34
C VAL A 250 -4.08 -7.93 -10.73
N TRP A 251 -5.15 -8.13 -9.98
CA TRP A 251 -5.91 -7.05 -9.32
C TRP A 251 -6.54 -7.51 -7.99
N PRO A 252 -6.69 -6.62 -7.01
CA PRO A 252 -7.32 -6.92 -5.74
C PRO A 252 -8.84 -7.04 -5.91
N LEU A 253 -9.47 -7.83 -5.05
CA LEU A 253 -10.94 -7.86 -4.92
C LEU A 253 -11.47 -6.58 -4.26
N THR A 254 -10.66 -5.92 -3.42
CA THR A 254 -11.03 -4.64 -2.82
C THR A 254 -11.14 -3.54 -3.87
N ILE A 255 -12.36 -3.03 -4.08
CA ILE A 255 -12.72 -2.17 -5.21
C ILE A 255 -11.85 -0.90 -5.32
N TRP A 256 -11.58 -0.22 -4.21
CA TRP A 256 -10.80 1.02 -4.21
C TRP A 256 -9.32 0.75 -4.49
N MET A 257 -8.81 -0.43 -4.11
CA MET A 257 -7.43 -0.83 -4.29
C MET A 257 -7.12 -1.13 -5.77
N LYS A 258 -8.12 -1.39 -6.63
CA LYS A 258 -7.93 -1.57 -8.09
C LYS A 258 -7.38 -0.32 -8.79
N TRP A 259 -7.55 0.86 -8.20
CA TRP A 259 -6.92 2.10 -8.68
C TRP A 259 -5.40 2.11 -8.43
N GLU A 260 -4.95 1.47 -7.35
CA GLU A 260 -3.54 1.42 -6.96
C GLU A 260 -2.86 0.11 -7.36
N VAL A 261 -3.61 -0.95 -7.63
CA VAL A 261 -3.11 -2.29 -7.95
C VAL A 261 -3.91 -2.85 -9.11
N LEU A 262 -3.38 -2.66 -10.32
CA LEU A 262 -3.75 -3.40 -11.52
C LEU A 262 -2.47 -3.67 -12.28
N TRP A 263 -1.84 -4.80 -11.99
CA TRP A 263 -0.48 -5.09 -12.43
C TRP A 263 -0.47 -6.03 -13.63
N ARG A 264 0.56 -5.92 -14.47
CA ARG A 264 0.80 -6.86 -15.58
C ARG A 264 1.41 -8.13 -15.02
N LYS A 265 0.80 -9.29 -15.29
CA LYS A 265 1.19 -10.59 -14.73
C LYS A 265 2.65 -10.95 -14.98
N GLN A 266 3.18 -10.63 -16.17
CA GLN A 266 4.59 -10.82 -16.53
C GLN A 266 5.60 -10.08 -15.63
N ASP A 267 5.17 -9.02 -14.95
CA ASP A 267 6.00 -8.24 -14.03
C ASP A 267 5.88 -8.74 -12.59
N ILE A 268 4.92 -9.62 -12.33
CA ILE A 268 4.60 -10.17 -11.01
C ILE A 268 5.19 -11.57 -10.84
N PHE A 269 5.10 -12.42 -11.86
CA PHE A 269 5.50 -13.83 -11.78
C PHE A 269 6.70 -14.17 -12.70
N PRO A 270 7.55 -15.13 -12.30
CA PRO A 270 7.60 -15.74 -10.97
C PRO A 270 8.05 -14.72 -9.89
N PRO A 271 7.58 -14.83 -8.64
CA PRO A 271 7.93 -13.89 -7.58
C PRO A 271 9.45 -13.79 -7.39
N SER A 272 9.93 -12.59 -7.04
CA SER A 272 11.29 -12.37 -6.55
C SER A 272 11.27 -12.25 -5.01
N ARG A 273 12.43 -12.35 -4.36
CA ARG A 273 12.60 -12.02 -2.95
C ARG A 273 13.39 -10.72 -2.79
N LEU A 274 13.04 -9.91 -1.80
CA LEU A 274 13.83 -8.75 -1.38
C LEU A 274 13.91 -8.68 0.15
N PRO A 275 14.99 -8.10 0.70
CA PRO A 275 15.08 -7.79 2.12
C PRO A 275 14.02 -6.79 2.55
N LEU A 276 13.40 -7.06 3.69
CA LEU A 276 12.55 -6.18 4.45
C LEU A 276 12.87 -6.42 5.94
N GLU A 277 13.56 -5.46 6.56
CA GLU A 277 13.93 -5.48 7.99
C GLU A 277 14.79 -6.69 8.38
N GLY A 278 15.67 -7.11 7.47
CA GLY A 278 16.59 -8.23 7.69
C GLY A 278 16.01 -9.63 7.37
N TYR A 279 14.77 -9.70 6.89
CA TYR A 279 14.14 -10.92 6.41
C TYR A 279 13.81 -10.78 4.93
N GLU A 280 13.72 -11.89 4.21
CA GLU A 280 13.29 -11.85 2.82
C GLU A 280 11.77 -12.02 2.71
N VAL A 281 11.12 -11.22 1.88
CA VAL A 281 9.68 -11.30 1.59
C VAL A 281 9.44 -11.45 0.09
N ASN A 282 8.30 -12.05 -0.28
CA ASN A 282 7.87 -12.12 -1.67
C ASN A 282 7.50 -10.73 -2.21
N VAL A 283 8.10 -10.39 -3.34
CA VAL A 283 7.81 -9.19 -4.14
C VAL A 283 7.49 -9.60 -5.58
N PRO A 284 6.85 -8.72 -6.37
CA PRO A 284 6.74 -8.90 -7.82
C PRO A 284 8.08 -9.24 -8.48
N HIS A 285 8.06 -10.03 -9.56
CA HIS A 285 9.25 -10.37 -10.34
C HIS A 285 10.12 -9.14 -10.67
N ASN A 286 9.45 -8.07 -11.14
CA ASN A 286 10.03 -6.79 -11.52
C ASN A 286 9.48 -5.68 -10.60
N PRO A 287 9.98 -5.52 -9.36
CA PRO A 287 9.40 -4.61 -8.39
C PRO A 287 9.55 -3.14 -8.84
N GLY A 288 10.71 -2.76 -9.40
CA GLY A 288 10.93 -1.40 -9.91
C GLY A 288 9.93 -1.01 -11.00
N ARG A 289 9.71 -1.87 -12.00
CA ARG A 289 8.74 -1.63 -13.08
C ARG A 289 7.31 -1.59 -12.56
N THR A 290 6.96 -2.51 -11.67
CA THR A 290 5.63 -2.55 -11.03
C THR A 290 5.35 -1.27 -10.27
N LEU A 291 6.32 -0.77 -9.49
CA LEU A 291 6.22 0.48 -8.76
C LEU A 291 6.18 1.69 -9.71
N SER A 292 7.00 1.72 -10.76
CA SER A 292 7.02 2.83 -11.73
C SER A 292 5.71 3.01 -12.48
N ASN A 293 5.02 1.92 -12.81
CA ASN A 293 3.71 2.00 -13.47
C ASN A 293 2.63 2.64 -12.59
N ASN A 294 2.78 2.55 -11.27
CA ASN A 294 1.76 2.93 -10.30
C ASN A 294 2.06 4.26 -9.60
N PHE A 295 3.34 4.51 -9.31
CA PHE A 295 3.80 5.62 -8.47
C PHE A 295 4.89 6.48 -9.12
N GLY A 296 5.35 6.14 -10.33
CA GLY A 296 6.50 6.79 -10.98
C GLY A 296 7.85 6.36 -10.38
N ASP A 297 8.88 7.18 -10.56
CA ASP A 297 10.22 6.85 -10.05
C ASP A 297 10.30 7.04 -8.51
N VAL A 298 9.97 5.97 -7.79
CA VAL A 298 9.96 5.92 -6.32
C VAL A 298 11.35 6.02 -5.69
N ARG A 299 12.42 5.81 -6.47
CA ARG A 299 13.81 5.95 -5.99
C ARG A 299 14.30 7.39 -6.12
N ALA A 300 13.82 8.12 -7.13
CA ALA A 300 14.13 9.52 -7.32
C ALA A 300 13.24 10.45 -6.47
N VAL A 301 11.94 10.14 -6.33
CA VAL A 301 10.97 11.02 -5.67
C VAL A 301 10.38 10.36 -4.43
N CYS A 302 10.45 11.09 -3.32
CA CYS A 302 9.88 10.70 -2.04
C CYS A 302 8.64 11.55 -1.79
N ALA A 303 7.51 10.87 -1.61
CA ALA A 303 6.21 11.50 -1.34
C ALA A 303 5.83 11.34 0.13
N SER A 304 5.21 12.36 0.70
CA SER A 304 4.54 12.28 1.99
C SER A 304 3.28 11.42 1.89
N ARG A 305 2.76 11.00 3.06
CA ARG A 305 1.56 10.18 3.18
C ARG A 305 0.35 10.77 2.45
N LYS A 306 -0.49 9.90 1.87
CA LYS A 306 -1.82 10.25 1.34
C LYS A 306 -2.92 10.11 2.41
N TYR A 307 -2.72 9.22 3.38
CA TYR A 307 -3.64 8.90 4.44
C TYR A 307 -2.86 8.70 5.73
N LYS A 308 -3.43 9.15 6.84
CA LYS A 308 -2.94 8.88 8.18
C LYS A 308 -3.74 7.70 8.71
N ARG A 309 -3.21 6.48 8.58
CA ARG A 309 -3.93 5.28 9.01
C ARG A 309 -4.24 5.38 10.49
N LYS A 310 -3.26 5.66 11.34
CA LYS A 310 -3.44 5.76 12.80
C LYS A 310 -4.57 6.73 13.16
N GLU A 311 -4.62 7.90 12.52
CA GLU A 311 -5.62 8.95 12.76
C GLU A 311 -6.92 8.82 11.94
N ARG A 312 -7.07 7.82 11.05
CA ARG A 312 -8.21 7.71 10.11
C ARG A 312 -8.52 9.00 9.35
N GLN A 313 -7.47 9.70 8.94
CA GLN A 313 -7.61 11.02 8.34
C GLN A 313 -6.93 11.05 6.98
N SER A 314 -7.66 11.45 5.95
CA SER A 314 -7.04 11.74 4.65
C SER A 314 -6.13 12.96 4.78
N PHE A 315 -4.90 12.86 4.26
CA PHE A 315 -4.03 14.02 4.11
C PHE A 315 -4.60 14.91 2.99
N PRO A 316 -4.93 16.19 3.27
CA PRO A 316 -5.41 17.11 2.25
C PRO A 316 -4.42 17.16 1.07
N HIS A 317 -4.93 17.15 -0.17
CA HIS A 317 -4.07 17.10 -1.36
C HIS A 317 -3.04 18.25 -1.40
N LYS A 318 -3.42 19.43 -0.89
CA LYS A 318 -2.55 20.62 -0.81
C LYS A 318 -1.41 20.49 0.22
N GLU A 319 -1.50 19.54 1.14
CA GLU A 319 -0.50 19.26 2.18
C GLU A 319 0.37 18.05 1.81
N ARG A 320 0.14 17.43 0.64
CA ARG A 320 0.99 16.35 0.14
C ARG A 320 2.25 16.95 -0.46
N VAL A 321 3.39 16.57 0.09
CA VAL A 321 4.69 17.08 -0.30
C VAL A 321 5.45 16.00 -1.05
N MET A 322 6.11 16.39 -2.14
CA MET A 322 7.08 15.56 -2.85
C MET A 322 8.43 16.25 -2.83
N VAL A 323 9.48 15.50 -2.54
CA VAL A 323 10.87 15.95 -2.57
C VAL A 323 11.74 14.96 -3.34
N PRO A 324 12.86 15.40 -3.93
CA PRO A 324 13.90 14.47 -4.33
C PRO A 324 14.32 13.60 -3.13
N CYS A 325 14.34 12.28 -3.29
CA CYS A 325 14.74 11.37 -2.20
C CYS A 325 16.16 11.66 -1.71
N SER A 326 17.01 12.30 -2.53
CA SER A 326 18.34 12.76 -2.12
C SER A 326 18.34 13.70 -0.92
N MET A 327 17.22 14.39 -0.67
CA MET A 327 17.06 15.23 0.51
C MET A 327 17.04 14.41 1.81
N LEU A 328 16.63 13.13 1.72
CA LEU A 328 16.45 12.22 2.85
C LEU A 328 17.62 11.24 3.03
N TYR A 329 18.60 11.20 2.12
CA TYR A 329 19.73 10.25 2.20
C TYR A 329 20.56 10.42 3.48
N GLY A 330 20.66 11.63 4.04
CA GLY A 330 21.34 11.87 5.31
C GLY A 330 20.50 11.61 6.57
N ILE A 331 19.22 11.26 6.39
CA ILE A 331 18.23 11.09 7.46
C ILE A 331 17.84 9.62 7.60
N TYR A 332 17.57 8.95 6.49
CA TYR A 332 17.15 7.55 6.46
C TYR A 332 18.03 6.69 5.54
N PRO A 333 18.09 5.37 5.77
CA PRO A 333 18.75 4.45 4.86
C PRO A 333 18.03 4.33 3.51
N PHE A 334 18.79 4.27 2.41
CA PHE A 334 18.29 4.04 1.06
C PHE A 334 19.11 2.97 0.33
N VAL A 335 18.46 2.22 -0.54
CA VAL A 335 19.06 1.19 -1.39
C VAL A 335 19.62 1.84 -2.65
N PHE A 336 20.87 1.50 -2.96
CA PHE A 336 21.56 1.89 -4.18
C PHE A 336 22.02 0.64 -4.92
N GLU A 337 21.86 0.63 -6.23
CA GLU A 337 22.30 -0.47 -7.07
C GLU A 337 23.71 -0.23 -7.62
N LYS A 338 24.54 -1.26 -7.55
CA LYS A 338 25.89 -1.29 -8.10
C LYS A 338 25.98 -2.46 -9.08
N ASN A 339 26.26 -2.14 -10.34
CA ASN A 339 26.57 -3.16 -11.34
C ASN A 339 27.94 -3.75 -11.02
N VAL A 340 27.97 -5.07 -10.82
CA VAL A 340 29.21 -5.84 -10.59
C VAL A 340 29.39 -6.78 -11.76
N SER A 341 30.59 -6.79 -12.34
CA SER A 341 30.93 -7.69 -13.44
C SER A 341 30.79 -9.16 -13.00
N GLY A 342 29.96 -9.93 -13.71
CA GLY A 342 29.74 -11.35 -13.43
C GLY A 342 28.49 -11.67 -12.60
N THR A 343 27.68 -10.66 -12.19
CA THR A 343 26.35 -10.90 -11.61
C THR A 343 25.26 -10.56 -12.62
N GLU A 344 24.22 -11.41 -12.72
CA GLU A 344 23.07 -11.15 -13.61
C GLU A 344 22.20 -10.00 -13.10
N ARG A 345 22.15 -9.81 -11.78
CA ARG A 345 21.44 -8.71 -11.11
C ARG A 345 22.43 -7.78 -10.39
N PRO A 346 22.13 -6.48 -10.29
CA PRO A 346 22.98 -5.54 -9.56
C PRO A 346 23.00 -5.89 -8.06
N VAL A 347 24.17 -5.70 -7.44
CA VAL A 347 24.30 -5.76 -5.99
C VAL A 347 23.62 -4.53 -5.40
N GLN A 348 22.83 -4.72 -4.35
CA GLN A 348 22.13 -3.66 -3.64
C GLN A 348 22.89 -3.29 -2.37
N GLN A 349 23.20 -2.01 -2.21
CA GLN A 349 23.83 -1.45 -1.02
C GLN A 349 22.82 -0.59 -0.26
N LEU A 350 22.54 -0.93 0.99
CA LEU A 350 21.78 -0.07 1.89
C LEU A 350 22.74 0.98 2.48
N ARG A 351 22.46 2.27 2.28
CA ARG A 351 23.33 3.38 2.68
C ARG A 351 22.59 4.43 3.48
N LEU A 352 23.22 4.94 4.52
CA LEU A 352 22.82 6.17 5.21
C LEU A 352 23.87 7.25 4.90
N GLY A 353 23.51 8.19 4.04
CA GLY A 353 24.44 9.11 3.41
C GLY A 353 25.52 8.34 2.63
N GLU A 354 26.78 8.58 2.96
CA GLU A 354 27.91 7.87 2.36
C GLU A 354 28.22 6.52 3.03
N ARG A 355 27.64 6.23 4.19
CA ARG A 355 27.94 5.02 4.96
C ARG A 355 27.14 3.84 4.43
N VAL A 356 27.82 2.78 4.01
CA VAL A 356 27.20 1.47 3.71
C VAL A 356 26.85 0.78 5.02
N LEU A 357 25.58 0.37 5.15
CA LEU A 357 25.04 -0.35 6.31
C LEU A 357 25.02 -1.86 6.06
N SER A 358 24.65 -2.27 4.84
CA SER A 358 24.60 -3.67 4.41
C SER A 358 24.68 -3.78 2.89
N GLU A 359 25.02 -4.97 2.41
CA GLU A 359 24.95 -5.34 1.00
C GLU A 359 24.04 -6.56 0.84
N TYR A 360 23.33 -6.62 -0.27
CA TYR A 360 22.45 -7.72 -0.64
C TYR A 360 22.65 -8.06 -2.11
N THR A 361 22.83 -9.34 -2.41
CA THR A 361 22.90 -9.84 -3.78
C THR A 361 21.61 -10.59 -4.06
N PRO A 362 20.72 -10.07 -4.93
CA PRO A 362 19.48 -10.76 -5.26
C PRO A 362 19.76 -12.16 -5.81
N HIS A 363 19.03 -13.16 -5.31
CA HIS A 363 19.12 -14.52 -5.83
C HIS A 363 18.70 -14.55 -7.31
N THR A 364 19.48 -15.27 -8.13
CA THR A 364 19.06 -15.69 -9.47
C THR A 364 18.18 -16.93 -9.29
N SER A 365 16.89 -16.79 -9.56
CA SER A 365 15.91 -17.89 -9.54
C SER A 365 16.18 -18.92 -10.62
#